data_AF-A0A2W5ECF3-F1
#
_entry.id   AF-A0A2W5ECF3-F1
#
_cell.length_a   1.000
_cell.length_b   1.000
_cell.length_c   1.000
_cell.angle_alpha   90.00
_cell.angle_beta   90.00
_cell.angle_gamma   90.00
#
_symmetry.space_group_name_H-M   'P 1'
#
loop_
_entity.id
_entity.type
_entity.pdbx_description
1 polymer ?
#
loop_
_entity_poly.entity_id
_entity_poly.type
_entity_poly.pdbx_seq_one_letter_code
_entity_poly.pdbx_strand_id
1 'polypeptide(L)'
;PIWQAFIAGKYELAVSEDILHEYEEILQEHSAHGVAELVMDIFAESPDIVYQHVYYNWDAIKKDQDDNKFFDVAVAASVDFLVTNDAHFKEAARLKFPKVNIVSADAFLKVLEN
;
A
#
# COMPACT_ATOMS: atom_id res chain seq x y z
N PRO A 1 11.10 10.65 -0.58
CA PRO A 1 10.17 11.71 -0.14
C PRO A 1 8.92 11.15 0.56
N ILE A 2 8.28 10.15 -0.07
CA ILE A 2 7.12 9.44 0.51
C ILE A 2 7.45 8.83 1.87
N TRP A 3 8.54 8.05 1.96
CA TRP A 3 9.02 7.49 3.23
C TRP A 3 9.24 8.55 4.31
N GLN A 4 9.92 9.65 3.98
CA GLN A 4 10.16 10.72 4.95
C GLN A 4 8.85 11.37 5.43
N ALA A 5 7.83 11.47 4.57
CA ALA A 5 6.52 11.98 4.96
C ALA A 5 5.77 11.02 5.89
N PHE A 6 5.87 9.69 5.68
CA PHE A 6 5.37 8.69 6.60
C PHE A 6 6.03 8.81 7.99
N ILE A 7 7.36 8.85 8.03
CA ILE A 7 8.10 9.01 9.29
C ILE A 7 7.76 10.32 10.01
N ALA A 8 7.33 11.34 9.28
CA ALA A 8 6.88 12.62 9.82
C ALA A 8 5.39 12.64 10.23
N GLY A 9 4.68 11.50 10.17
CA GLY A 9 3.26 11.38 10.52
C GLY A 9 2.32 12.16 9.61
N LYS A 10 2.65 12.27 8.32
CA LYS A 10 1.84 13.05 7.35
C LYS A 10 0.66 12.28 6.79
N TYR A 11 0.68 10.96 6.88
CA TYR A 11 -0.39 10.09 6.41
C TYR A 11 -0.30 8.73 7.12
N GLU A 12 -1.44 8.04 7.17
CA GLU A 12 -1.55 6.67 7.64
C GLU A 12 -1.37 5.68 6.48
N LEU A 13 -0.74 4.54 6.72
CA LEU A 13 -0.54 3.48 5.74
C LEU A 13 -1.36 2.25 6.15
N ALA A 14 -2.31 1.86 5.30
CA ALA A 14 -3.07 0.63 5.48
C ALA A 14 -2.30 -0.58 4.95
N VAL A 15 -2.16 -1.62 5.77
CA VAL A 15 -1.43 -2.85 5.44
C VAL A 15 -2.20 -4.08 5.91
N SER A 16 -2.00 -5.21 5.22
CA SER A 16 -2.38 -6.53 5.70
C SER A 16 -1.13 -7.35 6.04
N GLU A 17 -1.32 -8.49 6.70
CA GLU A 17 -0.26 -9.47 6.96
C GLU A 17 0.44 -9.91 5.66
N ASP A 18 -0.33 -10.20 4.60
CA ASP A 18 0.23 -10.60 3.30
C ASP A 18 1.11 -9.51 2.66
N ILE A 19 0.71 -8.24 2.77
CA ILE A 19 1.51 -7.11 2.27
C ILE A 19 2.81 -6.96 3.07
N LEU A 20 2.74 -7.11 4.39
CA LEU A 20 3.91 -6.99 5.25
C LEU A 20 4.93 -8.10 4.98
N HIS A 21 4.46 -9.33 4.82
CA HIS A 21 5.33 -10.45 4.46
C HIS A 21 6.01 -10.23 3.11
N GLU A 22 5.27 -9.79 2.09
CA GLU A 22 5.86 -9.47 0.79
C GLU A 22 6.92 -8.35 0.89
N TYR A 23 6.66 -7.31 1.69
CA TYR A 23 7.64 -6.25 1.91
C TYR A 23 8.89 -6.77 2.62
N GLU A 24 8.72 -7.60 3.65
CA GLU A 24 9.84 -8.22 4.35
C GLU A 24 10.69 -9.06 3.39
N GLU A 25 10.08 -9.92 2.56
CA GLU A 25 10.77 -10.75 1.57
C GLU A 25 11.57 -9.91 0.57
N ILE A 26 10.95 -8.88 -0.02
CA ILE A 26 11.60 -7.98 -0.98
C ILE A 26 12.74 -7.20 -0.33
N LEU A 27 12.58 -6.74 0.91
CA LEU A 27 13.63 -6.04 1.64
C LEU A 27 14.79 -6.98 1.97
N GLN A 28 14.52 -8.23 2.36
CA GLN A 28 15.56 -9.22 2.62
C GLN A 28 16.36 -9.56 1.34
N GLU A 29 15.71 -9.62 0.18
CA GLU A 29 16.38 -9.90 -1.10
C GLU A 29 17.21 -8.72 -1.61
N HIS A 30 16.69 -7.50 -1.48
CA HIS A 30 17.24 -6.35 -2.20
C HIS A 30 17.96 -5.31 -1.31
N SER A 31 17.97 -5.49 0.01
CA SER A 31 18.58 -4.53 0.94
C SER A 31 19.76 -5.11 1.70
N ALA A 32 20.50 -4.24 2.40
CA ALA A 32 21.54 -4.69 3.31
C ALA A 32 20.95 -5.50 4.48
N HIS A 33 21.77 -6.40 5.03
CA HIS A 33 21.38 -7.19 6.20
C HIS A 33 20.91 -6.28 7.36
N GLY A 34 19.81 -6.65 8.00
CA GLY A 34 19.17 -5.89 9.08
C GLY A 34 18.21 -4.77 8.62
N VAL A 35 18.15 -4.43 7.33
CA VAL A 35 17.21 -3.39 6.85
C VAL A 35 15.75 -3.86 6.94
N ALA A 36 15.47 -5.12 6.60
CA ALA A 36 14.10 -5.65 6.68
C ALA A 36 13.57 -5.61 8.12
N GLU A 37 14.34 -6.12 9.08
CA GLU A 37 14.01 -6.09 10.52
C GLU A 37 13.77 -4.66 11.01
N LEU A 38 14.65 -3.71 10.66
CA LEU A 38 14.48 -2.31 11.02
C LEU A 38 13.17 -1.71 10.47
N VAL A 39 12.82 -1.99 9.21
CA VAL A 39 11.58 -1.46 8.61
C VAL A 39 10.35 -2.10 9.25
N MET A 40 10.39 -3.41 9.53
CA MET A 40 9.30 -4.11 10.21
C MET A 40 9.10 -3.59 11.64
N ASP A 41 10.18 -3.33 12.38
CA ASP A 41 10.12 -2.70 13.71
C ASP A 41 9.49 -1.30 13.65
N ILE A 42 9.87 -0.50 12.64
CA ILE A 42 9.26 0.83 12.43
C ILE A 42 7.76 0.70 12.17
N PHE A 43 7.32 -0.29 11.39
CA PHE A 43 5.90 -0.52 11.14
C PHE A 43 5.15 -1.00 12.38
N ALA A 44 5.75 -1.89 13.17
CA ALA A 44 5.14 -2.41 14.40
C ALA A 44 4.93 -1.31 15.47
N GLU A 45 5.87 -0.36 15.56
CA GLU A 45 5.84 0.70 16.58
C GLU A 45 5.15 1.99 16.09
N SER A 46 4.87 2.13 14.79
CA SER A 46 4.30 3.35 14.24
C SER A 46 2.79 3.44 14.51
N PRO A 47 2.30 4.56 15.09
CA PRO A 47 0.86 4.79 15.24
C PRO A 47 0.16 5.08 13.90
N ASP A 48 0.93 5.34 12.85
CA ASP A 48 0.43 5.67 11.51
C ASP A 48 0.28 4.42 10.63
N ILE A 49 0.47 3.21 11.17
CA ILE A 49 0.12 1.95 10.49
C ILE A 49 -1.30 1.52 10.87
N VAL A 50 -2.12 1.30 9.85
CA VAL A 50 -3.47 0.73 9.99
C VAL A 50 -3.46 -0.71 9.53
N TYR A 51 -3.47 -1.65 10.48
CA TYR A 51 -3.60 -3.07 10.18
C TYR A 51 -5.04 -3.41 9.77
N GLN A 52 -5.21 -3.80 8.52
CA GLN A 52 -6.50 -4.13 7.93
C GLN A 52 -6.56 -5.61 7.53
N HIS A 53 -7.54 -6.32 8.07
CA HIS A 53 -7.87 -7.67 7.62
C HIS A 53 -8.81 -7.63 6.43
N VAL A 54 -8.52 -8.42 5.39
CA VAL A 54 -9.35 -8.53 4.19
C VAL A 54 -10.19 -9.79 4.29
N TYR A 55 -11.51 -9.64 4.25
CA TYR A 55 -12.48 -10.76 4.29
C TYR A 55 -13.10 -11.07 2.93
N TYR A 56 -12.87 -10.22 1.93
CA TYR A 56 -13.46 -10.32 0.61
C TYR A 56 -12.47 -9.87 -0.45
N ASN A 57 -12.25 -10.74 -1.44
CA ASN A 57 -11.38 -10.46 -2.57
C ASN A 57 -12.23 -10.00 -3.76
N TRP A 58 -11.95 -8.81 -4.28
CA TRP A 58 -12.74 -8.22 -5.36
C TRP A 58 -12.38 -8.75 -6.74
N ASP A 59 -11.21 -9.37 -6.90
CA ASP A 59 -10.66 -9.80 -8.21
C ASP A 59 -10.69 -8.64 -9.23
N ALA A 60 -10.30 -7.46 -8.75
CA ALA A 60 -10.35 -6.20 -9.50
C ALA A 60 -9.27 -6.12 -10.59
N ILE A 61 -8.17 -6.86 -10.41
CA ILE A 61 -7.00 -6.89 -11.29
C ILE A 61 -6.88 -8.32 -11.81
N LYS A 62 -7.31 -8.56 -13.06
CA LYS A 62 -7.37 -9.92 -13.62
C LYS A 62 -6.07 -10.39 -14.24
N LYS A 63 -5.23 -9.44 -14.65
CA LYS A 63 -3.94 -9.72 -15.29
C LYS A 63 -2.89 -10.16 -14.30
N ASP A 64 -2.99 -9.67 -13.08
CA ASP A 64 -2.12 -10.03 -11.97
C ASP A 64 -3.00 -10.24 -10.73
N GLN A 65 -3.22 -11.50 -10.37
CA GLN A 65 -4.10 -11.83 -9.26
C GLN A 65 -3.47 -11.50 -7.91
N ASP A 66 -2.14 -11.47 -7.83
CA ASP A 66 -1.41 -11.21 -6.59
C ASP A 66 -1.59 -9.74 -6.16
N ASP A 67 -1.59 -8.83 -7.13
CA ASP A 67 -1.82 -7.40 -6.93
C ASP A 67 -3.19 -7.07 -6.29
N ASN A 68 -4.17 -7.99 -6.34
CA ASN A 68 -5.46 -7.78 -5.69
C ASN A 68 -5.32 -7.55 -4.18
N LYS A 69 -4.28 -8.11 -3.53
CA LYS A 69 -4.08 -7.91 -2.08
C LYS A 69 -4.00 -6.41 -1.70
N PHE A 70 -3.39 -5.59 -2.56
CA PHE A 70 -3.29 -4.14 -2.35
C PHE A 70 -4.63 -3.44 -2.59
N PHE A 71 -5.36 -3.83 -3.64
CA PHE A 71 -6.68 -3.27 -3.92
C PHE A 71 -7.69 -3.62 -2.84
N ASP A 72 -7.69 -4.87 -2.38
CA ASP A 72 -8.64 -5.37 -1.40
C ASP A 72 -8.40 -4.72 -0.02
N VAL A 73 -7.15 -4.53 0.39
CA VAL A 73 -6.80 -3.73 1.59
C VAL A 73 -7.28 -2.29 1.45
N ALA A 74 -7.05 -1.65 0.30
CA ALA A 74 -7.48 -0.28 0.06
C ALA A 74 -9.01 -0.12 0.18
N VAL A 75 -9.78 -1.08 -0.33
CA VAL A 75 -11.23 -1.09 -0.17
C VAL A 75 -11.64 -1.33 1.27
N ALA A 76 -11.06 -2.34 1.93
CA ALA A 76 -11.41 -2.74 3.29
C ALA A 76 -11.11 -1.62 4.31
N ALA A 77 -9.96 -0.95 4.18
CA ALA A 77 -9.55 0.16 5.03
C ALA A 77 -10.20 1.50 4.63
N SER A 78 -10.98 1.54 3.53
CA SER A 78 -11.59 2.77 3.01
C SER A 78 -10.57 3.89 2.79
N VAL A 79 -9.42 3.58 2.19
CA VAL A 79 -8.32 4.54 2.04
C VAL A 79 -8.69 5.70 1.13
N ASP A 80 -8.10 6.86 1.39
CA ASP A 80 -8.24 8.02 0.50
C ASP A 80 -7.56 7.81 -0.85
N PHE A 81 -6.43 7.10 -0.87
CA PHE A 81 -5.61 6.86 -2.05
C PHE A 81 -4.99 5.46 -2.07
N LEU A 82 -4.99 4.81 -3.23
CA LEU A 82 -4.08 3.72 -3.54
C LEU A 82 -2.99 4.27 -4.45
N VAL A 83 -1.76 4.28 -3.98
CA VAL A 83 -0.62 4.90 -4.67
C VAL A 83 0.15 3.84 -5.45
N THR A 84 0.14 3.92 -6.78
CA THR A 84 0.88 2.98 -7.64
C THR A 84 1.23 3.60 -8.98
N ASN A 85 2.37 3.19 -9.54
CA ASN A 85 2.77 3.49 -10.91
C ASN A 85 2.52 2.30 -11.86
N ASP A 86 1.99 1.18 -11.35
CA ASP A 86 1.71 0.00 -12.14
C ASP A 86 0.45 0.18 -13.02
N ALA A 87 0.59 -0.17 -14.30
CA ALA A 87 -0.51 -0.11 -15.26
C ALA A 87 -1.57 -1.20 -15.06
N HIS A 88 -1.29 -2.28 -14.34
CA HIS A 88 -2.24 -3.35 -14.02
C HIS A 88 -3.45 -2.82 -13.23
N PHE A 89 -3.23 -1.85 -12.33
CA PHE A 89 -4.28 -1.20 -11.53
C PHE A 89 -5.25 -0.32 -12.35
N LYS A 90 -4.99 -0.11 -13.66
CA LYS A 90 -5.95 0.58 -14.55
C LYS A 90 -7.26 -0.18 -14.70
N GLU A 91 -7.29 -1.49 -14.49
CA GLU A 91 -8.52 -2.29 -14.51
C GLU A 91 -9.40 -1.94 -13.31
N ALA A 92 -8.80 -1.94 -12.11
CA ALA A 92 -9.44 -1.53 -10.88
C ALA A 92 -9.96 -0.07 -10.93
N ALA A 93 -9.21 0.85 -11.53
CA ALA A 93 -9.63 2.25 -11.69
C ALA A 93 -10.92 2.44 -12.53
N ARG A 94 -11.32 1.44 -13.33
CA ARG A 94 -12.54 1.49 -14.17
C ARG A 94 -13.77 0.97 -13.44
N LEU A 95 -13.61 0.36 -12.27
CA LEU A 95 -14.72 -0.15 -11.49
C LEU A 95 -15.63 1.00 -11.04
N LYS A 96 -16.94 0.82 -11.21
CA LYS A 96 -17.93 1.75 -10.66
C LYS A 96 -18.11 1.54 -9.15
N PHE A 97 -17.87 0.31 -8.70
CA PHE A 97 -17.90 -0.10 -7.31
C PHE A 97 -17.09 -1.41 -7.16
N PRO A 98 -16.30 -1.57 -6.08
CA PRO A 98 -15.92 -0.55 -5.11
C PRO A 98 -15.02 0.50 -5.78
N LYS A 99 -15.08 1.74 -5.30
CA LYS A 99 -14.31 2.85 -5.89
C LYS A 99 -13.15 3.20 -4.97
N VAL A 100 -11.93 3.12 -5.51
CA VAL A 100 -10.68 3.53 -4.87
C VAL A 100 -10.03 4.60 -5.73
N ASN A 101 -9.48 5.65 -5.10
CA ASN A 101 -8.78 6.70 -5.82
C ASN A 101 -7.33 6.27 -6.10
N ILE A 102 -7.08 5.78 -7.30
CA ILE A 102 -5.77 5.28 -7.70
C ILE A 102 -4.94 6.42 -8.29
N VAL A 103 -3.79 6.73 -7.69
CA VAL A 103 -2.92 7.85 -8.07
C VAL A 103 -1.48 7.40 -8.25
N SER A 104 -0.71 8.12 -9.07
CA SER A 104 0.73 7.90 -9.18
C SER A 104 1.47 8.43 -7.96
N ALA A 105 2.70 7.96 -7.75
CA ALA A 105 3.58 8.49 -6.71
C ALA A 105 3.80 10.02 -6.86
N ASP A 106 3.99 10.50 -8.10
CA ASP A 106 4.16 11.93 -8.38
C ASP A 106 2.89 12.75 -8.08
N ALA A 107 1.71 12.19 -8.33
CA ALA A 107 0.45 12.84 -7.99
C ALA A 107 0.25 12.89 -6.47
N PHE A 108 0.58 11.80 -5.77
CA PHE A 108 0.51 11.74 -4.31
C PHE A 108 1.49 12.72 -3.64
N LEU A 109 2.70 12.88 -4.17
CA LEU A 109 3.65 13.89 -3.66
C LEU A 109 3.09 15.31 -3.71
N LYS A 110 2.35 15.66 -4.78
CA LYS A 110 1.68 16.95 -4.88
C LYS A 110 0.55 17.12 -3.85
N VAL A 111 -0.08 16.02 -3.43
CA VAL A 111 -1.06 16.05 -2.33
C VAL A 111 -0.36 16.34 -1.01
N LEU A 112 0.79 15.72 -0.76
CA LEU A 112 1.58 15.91 0.47
C LEU A 112 2.23 17.30 0.61
N GLU A 113 2.40 18.02 -0.49
CA GLU A 113 2.95 19.39 -0.50
C GLU A 113 1.93 20.48 -0.11
N ASN A 114 0.62 20.16 -0.11
CA ASN A 114 -0.45 21.09 0.29
C ASN A 114 -0.77 21.00 1.78
#